data_AF-A0A2D8XL91-F1
#
_entry.id   AF-A0A2D8XL91-F1
#
_cell.length_a   1.000
_cell.length_b   1.000
_cell.length_c   1.000
_cell.angle_alpha   90.00
_cell.angle_beta   90.00
_cell.angle_gamma   90.00
#
_symmetry.space_group_name_H-M   'P 1'
#
loop_
_entity.id
_entity.type
_entity.pdbx_description
1 polymer ?
#
loop_
_entity_poly.entity_id
_entity_poly.type
_entity_poly.pdbx_seq_one_letter_code
_entity_poly.pdbx_strand_id
1 'polypeptide(L)'
;MSDEKPADAMMLMKALIGKMESMDAELNMLRKQVSNPHTMLRKSGFVKAVTPASEDVWGDPLRGERDEVISKAANHINESMEGVNMPDTNEEWHEMSWDDIHAMANTAAQAEGRRIDQ
;
A
#
# COMPACT_ATOMS: atom_id res chain seq x y z
N MET A 1 -52.93 10.47 -31.70
CA MET A 1 -52.47 10.18 -30.32
C MET A 1 -51.00 9.80 -30.40
N SER A 2 -50.08 10.77 -30.28
CA SER A 2 -48.64 10.52 -30.41
C SER A 2 -47.80 11.68 -29.87
N ASP A 3 -48.10 12.15 -28.65
CA ASP A 3 -47.32 13.21 -27.97
C ASP A 3 -46.77 12.79 -26.58
N GLU A 4 -46.97 11.56 -26.11
CA GLU A 4 -46.54 11.14 -24.76
C GLU A 4 -45.08 10.66 -24.64
N LYS A 5 -44.40 10.33 -25.75
CA LYS A 5 -43.04 9.74 -25.72
C LYS A 5 -41.89 10.65 -25.23
N PRO A 6 -41.81 11.96 -25.55
CA PRO A 6 -40.66 12.77 -25.15
C PRO A 6 -40.65 13.13 -23.67
N ALA A 7 -41.83 13.26 -23.05
CA ALA A 7 -41.97 13.58 -21.63
C ALA A 7 -41.50 12.41 -20.74
N ASP A 8 -41.82 11.18 -21.12
CA ASP A 8 -41.47 9.96 -20.39
C ASP A 8 -39.95 9.68 -20.45
N ALA A 9 -39.34 9.89 -21.63
CA ALA A 9 -37.89 9.80 -21.79
C ALA A 9 -37.12 10.83 -20.95
N MET A 10 -37.60 12.08 -20.88
CA MET A 10 -37.01 13.10 -20.00
C MET A 10 -37.16 12.76 -18.51
N MET A 11 -38.29 12.18 -18.12
CA MET A 11 -38.54 11.78 -16.74
C MET A 11 -37.62 10.62 -16.31
N LEU A 12 -37.44 9.62 -17.17
CA LEU A 12 -36.46 8.54 -17.00
C LEU A 12 -35.03 9.07 -16.90
N MET A 13 -34.66 10.04 -17.76
CA MET A 13 -33.32 10.63 -17.72
C MET A 13 -33.08 11.42 -16.42
N LYS A 14 -34.07 12.18 -15.94
CA LYS A 14 -34.00 12.86 -14.64
C LYS A 14 -33.88 11.88 -13.48
N ALA A 15 -34.64 10.78 -13.51
CA ALA A 15 -34.53 9.73 -12.50
C ALA A 15 -33.15 9.06 -12.50
N LEU A 16 -32.58 8.81 -13.68
CA LEU A 16 -31.23 8.27 -13.83
C LEU A 16 -30.18 9.23 -13.26
N ILE A 17 -30.24 10.51 -13.65
CA ILE A 17 -29.33 11.55 -13.15
C ILE A 17 -29.40 11.62 -11.62
N GLY A 18 -30.61 11.70 -11.05
CA GLY A 18 -30.79 11.75 -9.60
C GLY A 18 -30.25 10.50 -8.90
N LYS A 19 -30.43 9.30 -9.48
CA LYS A 19 -29.85 8.06 -8.94
C LYS A 19 -28.32 8.09 -9.00
N MET A 20 -27.73 8.53 -10.11
CA MET A 20 -26.28 8.61 -10.27
C MET A 20 -25.66 9.63 -9.30
N GLU A 21 -26.30 10.79 -9.13
CA GLU A 21 -25.87 11.81 -8.15
C GLU A 21 -25.96 11.30 -6.71
N SER A 22 -27.03 10.59 -6.35
CA SER A 22 -27.15 9.97 -5.02
C SER A 22 -26.05 8.95 -4.76
N MET A 23 -25.74 8.13 -5.77
CA MET A 23 -24.73 7.09 -5.67
C MET A 23 -23.32 7.68 -5.58
N ASP A 24 -23.04 8.76 -6.30
CA ASP A 24 -21.77 9.47 -6.20
C ASP A 24 -21.57 10.11 -4.82
N ALA A 25 -22.63 10.67 -4.23
CA ALA A 25 -22.61 11.17 -2.86
C ALA A 25 -22.30 10.05 -1.83
N GLU A 26 -22.93 8.88 -1.99
CA GLU A 26 -22.68 7.71 -1.15
C GLU A 26 -21.25 7.16 -1.30
N LEU A 27 -20.75 7.04 -2.53
CA LEU A 27 -19.39 6.57 -2.79
C LEU A 27 -18.33 7.52 -2.24
N ASN A 28 -18.54 8.83 -2.36
CA ASN A 28 -17.64 9.82 -1.76
C ASN A 28 -17.65 9.77 -0.23
N MET A 29 -18.80 9.47 0.38
CA MET A 29 -18.89 9.25 1.82
C MET A 29 -18.18 7.96 2.25
N LEU A 30 -18.34 6.88 1.48
CA LEU A 30 -17.67 5.60 1.73
C LEU A 30 -16.14 5.75 1.63
N ARG A 31 -15.63 6.45 0.60
CA ARG A 31 -14.20 6.74 0.45
C ARG A 31 -13.62 7.47 1.67
N LYS A 32 -14.36 8.43 2.24
CA LYS A 32 -13.96 9.14 3.47
C LYS A 32 -13.96 8.24 4.71
N GLN A 33 -14.84 7.25 4.75
CA GLN A 33 -14.87 6.28 5.86
C GLN A 33 -13.75 5.26 5.75
N VAL A 34 -13.42 4.82 4.53
CA VAL A 34 -12.30 3.90 4.26
C VAL A 34 -10.95 4.58 4.50
N SER A 35 -10.80 5.87 4.17
CA SER A 35 -9.55 6.61 4.43
C SER A 35 -9.28 6.83 5.92
N ASN A 36 -10.33 6.80 6.77
CA ASN A 36 -10.19 6.82 8.22
C ASN A 36 -10.93 5.64 8.89
N PRO A 37 -10.34 4.44 8.80
CA PRO A 37 -10.98 3.20 9.24
C PRO A 37 -11.25 3.19 10.75
N HIS A 38 -10.55 4.03 11.52
CA HIS A 38 -10.72 4.15 12.96
C HIS A 38 -12.17 4.51 13.36
N THR A 39 -12.86 5.31 12.53
CA THR A 39 -14.26 5.67 12.78
C THR A 39 -15.22 4.50 12.57
N MET A 40 -14.97 3.65 11.56
CA MET A 40 -15.75 2.44 11.32
C MET A 40 -15.50 1.40 12.41
N LEU A 41 -14.23 1.16 12.75
CA LEU A 41 -13.81 0.19 13.76
C LEU A 41 -14.40 0.50 15.14
N ARG A 42 -14.45 1.77 15.55
CA ARG A 42 -15.12 2.17 16.80
C ARG A 42 -16.61 1.89 16.80
N LYS A 43 -17.30 2.14 15.68
CA LYS A 43 -18.75 1.89 15.56
C LYS A 43 -19.09 0.40 15.59
N SER A 44 -18.20 -0.46 15.09
CA SER A 44 -18.35 -1.92 15.15
C SER A 44 -17.87 -2.54 16.47
N GLY A 45 -17.50 -1.72 17.46
CA GLY A 45 -17.14 -2.18 18.80
C GLY A 45 -15.67 -2.55 18.98
N PHE A 46 -14.81 -2.32 17.98
CA PHE A 46 -13.37 -2.49 18.17
C PHE A 46 -12.80 -1.31 18.96
N VAL A 47 -12.04 -1.65 19.99
CA VAL A 47 -11.26 -0.71 20.79
C VAL A 47 -9.80 -0.78 20.36
N LYS A 48 -9.10 0.37 20.38
CA LYS A 48 -7.67 0.42 20.11
C LYS A 48 -6.95 -0.34 21.22
N ALA A 49 -6.47 -1.54 20.93
CA ALA A 49 -5.52 -2.22 21.80
C ALA A 49 -4.18 -1.47 21.69
N VAL A 50 -3.74 -0.88 22.80
CA VAL A 50 -2.40 -0.32 22.94
C VAL A 50 -1.67 -1.24 23.90
N THR A 51 -0.64 -1.92 23.42
CA THR A 51 0.29 -2.63 24.30
C THR A 51 1.03 -1.57 25.10
N PRO A 52 0.93 -1.54 26.45
CA PRO A 52 1.77 -0.67 27.25
C PRO A 52 3.22 -1.03 26.96
N ALA A 53 4.02 -0.06 26.51
CA ALA A 53 5.46 -0.28 26.41
C ALA A 53 5.98 -0.52 27.83
N SER A 54 6.62 -1.65 28.06
CA SER A 54 7.46 -1.81 29.26
C SER A 54 8.54 -0.72 29.23
N GLU A 55 8.92 -0.22 30.40
CA GLU A 55 9.93 0.84 30.55
C GLU A 55 11.27 0.47 29.87
N ASP A 56 11.48 -0.81 29.60
CA ASP A 56 12.63 -1.42 28.93
C ASP A 56 12.41 -1.72 27.43
N VAL A 57 11.52 -0.99 26.75
CA VAL A 57 11.49 -0.94 25.27
C VAL A 57 12.17 0.35 24.81
N TRP A 58 13.38 0.60 25.31
CA TRP A 58 14.27 1.60 24.75
C TRP A 58 14.99 1.00 23.56
N GLY A 59 14.66 1.48 22.37
CA GLY A 59 15.46 1.28 21.16
C GLY A 59 15.32 -0.10 20.54
N ASP A 60 14.24 -0.29 19.77
CA ASP A 60 14.29 -1.26 18.67
C ASP A 60 15.41 -0.79 17.71
N PRO A 61 16.51 -1.55 17.53
CA PRO A 61 17.64 -1.15 16.67
C PRO A 61 17.23 -0.99 15.21
N LEU A 62 16.03 -1.47 14.82
CA LEU A 62 15.45 -1.29 13.49
C LEU A 62 14.56 -0.04 13.41
N ARG A 63 14.30 0.66 14.52
CA ARG A 63 13.47 1.88 14.60
C ARG A 63 14.19 3.10 15.14
N GLY A 64 15.29 2.94 15.88
CA GLY A 64 16.16 4.05 16.28
C GLY A 64 17.17 4.35 15.18
N GLU A 65 17.17 5.58 14.66
CA GLU A 65 18.14 6.06 13.64
C GLU A 65 18.07 5.27 12.33
N ARG A 66 16.88 5.25 11.70
CA ARG A 66 16.62 4.56 10.42
C ARG A 66 17.71 4.84 9.37
N ASP A 67 18.25 6.06 9.34
CA ASP A 67 19.30 6.46 8.40
C ASP A 67 20.65 5.76 8.66
N GLU A 68 21.05 5.54 9.91
CA GLU A 68 22.35 4.92 10.21
C GLU A 68 22.35 3.41 9.93
N VAL A 69 21.23 2.73 10.20
CA VAL A 69 21.10 1.28 9.94
C VAL A 69 20.94 0.99 8.46
N ILE A 70 20.14 1.81 7.74
CA ILE A 70 19.98 1.69 6.29
C ILE A 70 21.31 2.01 5.59
N SER A 71 22.03 3.05 6.00
CA SER A 71 23.34 3.39 5.40
C SER A 71 24.41 2.34 5.67
N LYS A 72 24.48 1.75 6.88
CA LYS A 72 25.38 0.62 7.16
C LYS A 72 25.03 -0.64 6.36
N ALA A 73 23.74 -0.94 6.20
CA ALA A 73 23.30 -2.05 5.35
C ALA A 73 23.64 -1.80 3.87
N ALA A 74 23.41 -0.59 3.36
CA ALA A 74 23.77 -0.21 2.00
C ALA A 74 25.28 -0.34 1.74
N ASN A 75 26.12 0.06 2.70
CA ASN A 75 27.58 -0.05 2.58
C ASN A 75 28.06 -1.51 2.57
N HIS A 76 27.47 -2.38 3.41
CA HIS A 76 27.81 -3.80 3.43
C HIS A 76 27.34 -4.55 2.18
N ILE A 77 26.20 -4.16 1.60
CA ILE A 77 25.70 -4.69 0.34
C ILE A 77 26.62 -4.25 -0.80
N ASN A 78 27.04 -2.99 -0.85
CA ASN A 78 27.90 -2.47 -1.92
C ASN A 78 29.32 -3.10 -1.93
N GLU A 79 29.89 -3.39 -0.76
CA GLU A 79 31.18 -4.11 -0.68
C GLU A 79 31.08 -5.61 -0.96
N SER A 80 29.94 -6.25 -0.71
CA SER A 80 29.74 -7.70 -0.92
C SER A 80 29.10 -8.05 -2.27
N MET A 81 28.52 -7.07 -2.97
CA MET A 81 27.87 -7.21 -4.27
C MET A 81 28.56 -6.40 -5.37
N GLU A 82 29.89 -6.37 -5.41
CA GLU A 82 30.66 -5.83 -6.56
C GLU A 82 30.13 -6.44 -7.87
N GLY A 83 29.35 -5.65 -8.61
CA GLY A 83 28.79 -6.03 -9.91
C GLY A 83 27.27 -6.25 -9.97
N VAL A 84 26.52 -6.10 -8.87
CA VAL A 84 25.05 -6.14 -8.90
C VAL A 84 24.50 -4.72 -8.75
N ASN A 85 24.05 -4.13 -9.87
CA ASN A 85 23.35 -2.85 -9.84
C ASN A 85 21.97 -3.04 -9.23
N MET A 86 21.81 -2.63 -7.97
CA MET A 86 20.49 -2.54 -7.35
C MET A 86 19.76 -1.33 -7.93
N PRO A 87 18.47 -1.44 -8.26
CA PRO A 87 17.70 -0.30 -8.76
C PRO A 87 17.63 0.83 -7.74
N ASP A 88 17.84 2.06 -8.21
CA ASP A 88 17.87 3.27 -7.38
C ASP A 88 16.47 3.86 -7.21
N THR A 89 15.57 3.62 -8.17
CA THR A 89 14.21 4.18 -8.18
C THR A 89 13.12 3.11 -8.12
N ASN A 90 11.95 3.49 -7.60
CA ASN A 90 10.80 2.60 -7.54
C ASN A 90 10.30 2.24 -8.96
N GLU A 91 10.38 3.16 -9.92
CA GLU A 91 10.03 2.89 -11.32
C GLU A 91 10.86 1.75 -11.92
N GLU A 92 12.17 1.71 -11.66
CA GLU A 92 13.07 0.66 -12.15
C GLU A 92 12.69 -0.73 -11.60
N TRP A 93 12.21 -0.82 -10.35
CA TRP A 93 11.70 -2.08 -9.79
C TRP A 93 10.46 -2.60 -10.55
N HIS A 94 9.61 -1.71 -11.08
CA HIS A 94 8.42 -2.09 -11.85
C HIS A 94 8.76 -2.53 -13.29
N GLU A 95 9.96 -2.21 -13.77
CA GLU A 95 10.44 -2.60 -15.09
C GLU A 95 11.18 -3.95 -15.07
N MET A 96 11.57 -4.44 -13.89
CA MET A 96 12.22 -5.74 -13.74
C MET A 96 11.22 -6.90 -13.81
N SER A 97 11.65 -7.98 -14.46
CA SER A 97 10.85 -9.20 -14.44
C SER A 97 10.94 -9.87 -13.06
N TRP A 98 9.89 -10.62 -12.71
CA TRP A 98 9.84 -11.35 -11.44
C TRP A 98 10.99 -12.36 -11.29
N ASP A 99 11.44 -12.94 -12.41
CA ASP A 99 12.58 -13.87 -12.45
C ASP A 99 13.91 -13.15 -12.13
N ASP A 100 14.08 -11.91 -12.61
CA ASP A 100 15.27 -11.11 -12.35
C ASP A 100 15.35 -10.68 -10.87
N ILE A 101 14.20 -10.33 -10.27
CA ILE A 101 14.10 -9.99 -8.84
C ILE A 101 14.45 -11.21 -7.97
N HIS A 102 14.00 -12.40 -8.34
CA HIS A 102 14.37 -13.63 -7.64
C HIS A 102 15.84 -14.00 -7.80
N ALA A 103 16.41 -13.82 -8.99
CA ALA A 103 17.85 -14.03 -9.22
C ALA A 103 18.69 -13.10 -8.34
N MET A 104 18.29 -11.82 -8.24
CA MET A 104 18.95 -10.82 -7.39
C MET A 104 18.79 -11.13 -5.90
N ALA A 105 17.62 -11.59 -5.47
CA ALA A 105 17.40 -12.00 -4.09
C ALA A 105 18.26 -13.21 -3.69
N ASN A 106 18.45 -14.16 -4.62
CA ASN A 106 19.29 -15.33 -4.41
C ASN A 106 20.78 -14.97 -4.33
N THR A 107 21.27 -14.05 -5.17
CA THR A 107 22.66 -13.59 -5.08
C THR A 107 22.93 -12.84 -3.78
N ALA A 108 21.98 -12.01 -3.32
CA ALA A 108 22.05 -11.34 -2.02
C ALA A 108 22.04 -12.34 -0.85
N ALA A 109 21.17 -13.36 -0.90
CA ALA A 109 21.11 -14.40 0.12
C ALA A 109 22.40 -15.23 0.21
N GLN A 110 23.03 -15.53 -0.94
CA GLN A 110 24.33 -16.20 -1.00
C GLN A 110 25.45 -15.35 -0.40
N ALA A 111 25.50 -14.05 -0.71
CA ALA A 111 26.49 -13.13 -0.16
C ALA A 111 26.38 -13.01 1.38
N GLU A 112 25.17 -13.07 1.91
CA GLU A 112 24.90 -13.03 3.35
C GLU A 112 24.99 -14.39 4.06
N GLY A 113 25.30 -15.48 3.34
CA GLY A 113 25.42 -16.83 3.90
C GLY A 113 24.09 -17.47 4.35
N ARG A 114 22.95 -16.98 3.84
CA ARG A 114 21.62 -17.54 4.12
C ARG A 114 21.37 -18.76 3.22
N ARG A 115 20.67 -19.77 3.75
CA ARG A 115 20.26 -20.95 2.96
C ARG A 115 19.19 -20.53 1.95
N ILE A 116 19.45 -20.79 0.67
CA ILE A 116 18.43 -20.68 -0.38
C ILE A 116 17.63 -21.98 -0.38
N ASP A 117 16.33 -21.89 -0.12
CA ASP A 117 15.42 -23.00 -0.42
C ASP A 117 15.12 -22.95 -1.92
N GLN A 118 15.38 -24.07 -2.61
CA GLN A 118 15.13 -24.24 -4.04
C GLN A 118 13.68 -24.64 -4.30
#